data_AF-A0A2H0DA66-F1
#
_entry.id   AF-A0A2H0DA66-F1
#
_cell.length_a   1.000
_cell.length_b   1.000
_cell.length_c   1.000
_cell.angle_alpha   90.00
_cell.angle_beta   90.00
_cell.angle_gamma   90.00
#
_symmetry.space_group_name_H-M   'P 1'
#
loop_
_entity.id
_entity.type
_entity.pdbx_description
1 polymer ?
#
loop_
_entity_poly.entity_id
_entity_poly.type
_entity_poly.pdbx_seq_one_letter_code
_entity_poly.pdbx_strand_id
1 'polypeptide(L)'
;MKRNFSIVKWILITALIVFCGELSLGQTAFTVNKSHLDYLYKEIEVNGRQMAVIHIYSNAPDYKFIDDEDEGYACVDDAARAAIFYLEYFRVNNDSSSLIKYYNLVEFLLYMQSENGFFYNFIWKDNSINKSFKTSVAEPNWWTWRALWALMENYKNFKNSNDNRSVRVKQSI
;
A
#
# COMPACT_ATOMS: atom_id res chain seq x y z
N MET A 1 -61.58 18.21 30.17
CA MET A 1 -60.11 18.38 30.06
C MET A 1 -59.58 17.41 29.01
N LYS A 2 -59.38 17.85 27.75
CA LYS A 2 -58.83 17.00 26.68
C LYS A 2 -57.33 16.83 26.94
N ARG A 3 -56.91 15.63 27.33
CA ARG A 3 -55.50 15.32 27.61
C ARG A 3 -54.74 15.36 26.28
N ASN A 4 -53.79 16.29 26.13
CA ASN A 4 -53.01 16.52 24.91
C ASN A 4 -52.07 15.32 24.63
N PHE A 5 -52.62 14.25 24.06
CA PHE A 5 -51.86 13.07 23.62
C PHE A 5 -50.81 13.40 22.54
N SER A 6 -50.92 14.54 21.85
CA SER A 6 -49.97 15.00 20.83
C SER A 6 -48.57 15.27 21.42
N ILE A 7 -48.49 15.97 22.56
CA ILE A 7 -47.21 16.38 23.16
C ILE A 7 -46.42 15.17 23.65
N VAL A 8 -47.10 14.20 24.27
CA VAL A 8 -46.48 12.94 24.73
C VAL A 8 -45.95 12.11 23.56
N LYS A 9 -46.64 12.13 22.41
CA LYS A 9 -46.22 11.46 21.18
C LYS A 9 -44.95 12.08 20.58
N TRP A 10 -44.86 13.42 20.56
CA TRP A 10 -43.66 14.13 20.12
C TRP A 10 -42.48 13.89 21.06
N ILE A 11 -42.69 13.94 22.39
CA ILE A 11 -41.63 13.64 23.37
C ILE A 11 -41.10 12.20 23.21
N LEU A 12 -41.99 11.22 22.99
CA LEU A 12 -41.60 9.83 22.75
C LEU A 12 -40.81 9.66 21.45
N ILE A 13 -41.18 10.36 20.37
CA ILE A 13 -40.46 10.33 19.09
C ILE A 13 -39.07 10.98 19.23
N THR A 14 -38.97 12.12 19.92
CA THR A 14 -37.66 12.77 20.16
C THR A 14 -36.77 11.90 21.04
N ALA A 15 -37.33 11.26 22.08
CA ALA A 15 -36.60 10.31 22.92
C ALA A 15 -36.12 9.09 22.13
N LEU A 16 -36.93 8.57 21.20
CA LEU A 16 -36.54 7.46 20.32
C LEU A 16 -35.40 7.84 19.36
N ILE A 17 -35.41 9.07 18.81
CA ILE A 17 -34.36 9.56 17.92
C ILE A 17 -33.05 9.80 18.67
N VAL A 18 -33.11 10.29 19.92
CA VAL A 18 -31.92 10.45 20.77
C VAL A 18 -31.36 9.09 21.19
N PHE A 19 -32.20 8.11 21.53
CA PHE A 19 -31.76 6.77 21.92
C PHE A 19 -31.25 5.93 20.74
N CYS A 20 -31.67 6.24 19.51
CA CYS A 20 -31.15 5.60 18.30
C CYS A 20 -29.77 6.14 17.87
N GLY A 21 -29.34 7.29 18.41
CA GLY A 21 -28.04 7.91 18.13
C GLY A 21 -26.85 7.24 18.83
N GLU A 22 -27.09 6.40 19.84
CA GLU A 22 -26.04 5.77 20.67
C GLU A 22 -25.95 4.24 20.50
N LEU A 23 -26.61 3.65 19.50
CA LEU A 23 -26.21 2.34 18.99
C LEU A 23 -24.95 2.51 18.15
N SER A 24 -23.85 2.86 18.82
CA SER A 24 -22.51 2.50 18.40
C SER A 24 -22.51 0.98 18.28
N LEU A 25 -22.75 0.47 17.08
CA LEU A 25 -22.34 -0.88 16.70
C LEU A 25 -20.91 -1.01 17.21
N GLY A 26 -20.71 -1.89 18.19
CA GLY A 26 -19.39 -2.22 18.69
C GLY A 26 -18.61 -2.85 17.55
N GLN A 27 -18.09 -2.02 16.67
CA GLN A 27 -17.17 -2.42 15.63
C GLN A 27 -15.90 -2.74 16.40
N THR A 28 -15.69 -4.03 16.66
CA THR A 28 -14.38 -4.52 17.07
C THR A 28 -13.38 -3.94 16.08
N ALA A 29 -12.59 -2.97 16.53
CA ALA A 29 -11.54 -2.35 15.73
C ALA A 29 -10.51 -3.44 15.45
N PHE A 30 -10.66 -4.11 14.30
CA PHE A 30 -9.70 -5.10 13.85
C PHE A 30 -8.42 -4.37 13.47
N THR A 31 -7.46 -4.35 14.39
CA THR A 31 -6.17 -3.70 14.19
C THR A 31 -5.18 -4.73 13.69
N VAL A 32 -4.66 -4.54 12.48
CA VAL A 32 -3.61 -5.40 11.92
C VAL A 32 -2.25 -4.91 12.41
N ASN A 33 -1.47 -5.78 13.04
CA ASN A 33 -0.11 -5.46 13.45
C ASN A 33 0.82 -5.43 12.22
N LYS A 34 1.27 -4.24 11.82
CA LYS A 34 2.20 -4.05 10.69
C LYS A 34 3.68 -3.96 11.09
N SER A 35 4.03 -4.21 12.35
CA SER A 35 5.38 -3.94 12.88
C SER A 35 6.48 -4.72 12.15
N HIS A 36 6.22 -5.99 11.78
CA HIS A 36 7.21 -6.77 11.05
C HIS A 36 7.35 -6.30 9.59
N LEU A 37 6.24 -5.95 8.92
CA LEU A 37 6.30 -5.35 7.59
C LEU A 37 7.06 -4.00 7.61
N ASP A 38 6.81 -3.19 8.64
CA ASP A 38 7.54 -1.93 8.85
C ASP A 38 9.02 -2.14 9.11
N TYR A 39 9.41 -3.26 9.72
CA TYR A 39 10.80 -3.64 9.92
C TYR A 39 11.48 -4.06 8.60
N LEU A 40 10.77 -4.73 7.69
CA LEU A 40 11.28 -5.11 6.36
C LEU A 40 11.35 -3.93 5.40
N TYR A 41 10.60 -2.84 5.65
CA TYR A 41 10.60 -1.64 4.84
C TYR A 41 11.92 -0.87 4.99
N LYS A 42 12.55 -0.54 3.85
CA LYS A 42 13.79 0.25 3.80
C LYS A 42 13.68 1.35 2.76
N GLU A 43 13.97 2.57 3.17
CA GLU A 43 14.12 3.71 2.25
C GLU A 43 15.46 3.62 1.52
N ILE A 44 15.42 3.94 0.23
CA ILE A 44 16.61 3.98 -0.62
C ILE A 44 16.52 5.20 -1.55
N GLU A 45 17.68 5.62 -2.05
CA GLU A 45 17.79 6.65 -3.07
C GLU A 45 18.46 6.06 -4.31
N VAL A 46 17.85 6.25 -5.48
CA VAL A 46 18.44 5.87 -6.76
C VAL A 46 18.34 7.05 -7.71
N ASN A 47 19.48 7.50 -8.26
CA ASN A 47 19.55 8.64 -9.19
C ASN A 47 18.86 9.91 -8.65
N GLY A 48 19.04 10.23 -7.37
CA GLY A 48 18.43 11.40 -6.72
C GLY A 48 16.93 11.27 -6.43
N ARG A 49 16.35 10.08 -6.62
CA ARG A 49 14.93 9.81 -6.35
C ARG A 49 14.78 8.95 -5.12
N GLN A 50 14.04 9.48 -4.14
CA GLN A 50 13.64 8.73 -2.97
C GLN A 50 12.57 7.70 -3.32
N MET A 51 12.78 6.48 -2.85
CA MET A 51 11.87 5.35 -2.97
C MET A 51 12.05 4.42 -1.78
N ALA A 52 11.35 3.30 -1.77
CA ALA A 52 11.52 2.28 -0.75
C ALA A 52 11.38 0.88 -1.32
N VAL A 53 11.91 -0.08 -0.58
CA VAL A 53 11.84 -1.51 -0.87
C VAL A 53 11.36 -2.28 0.35
N ILE A 54 11.04 -3.56 0.13
CA ILE A 54 10.78 -4.54 1.18
C ILE A 54 11.88 -5.59 1.09
N HIS A 55 12.58 -5.85 2.19
CA HIS A 55 13.51 -6.96 2.29
C HIS A 55 12.78 -8.29 2.10
N ILE A 56 13.29 -9.16 1.21
CA ILE A 56 12.63 -10.43 0.86
C ILE A 56 12.72 -11.42 2.03
N TYR A 57 13.90 -11.51 2.68
CA TYR A 57 14.16 -12.51 3.71
C TYR A 57 14.64 -11.90 5.03
N SER A 58 14.20 -12.53 6.11
CA SER A 58 14.72 -12.32 7.45
C SER A 58 14.67 -13.62 8.24
N ASN A 59 15.72 -13.91 9.01
CA ASN A 59 15.80 -15.16 9.77
C ASN A 59 15.34 -14.99 11.21
N ALA A 60 14.35 -15.77 11.64
CA ALA A 60 14.01 -15.89 13.04
C ALA A 60 15.19 -16.48 13.85
N PRO A 61 15.34 -16.14 15.15
CA PRO A 61 14.43 -15.31 15.95
C PRO A 61 14.74 -13.81 15.95
N ASP A 62 15.92 -13.39 15.49
CA ASP A 62 16.35 -11.99 15.53
C ASP A 62 15.94 -11.19 14.29
N TYR A 63 15.35 -11.86 13.30
CA TYR A 63 14.86 -11.32 12.04
C TYR A 63 15.93 -10.53 11.28
N LYS A 64 17.21 -10.89 11.41
CA LYS A 64 18.26 -10.27 10.59
C LYS A 64 17.96 -10.46 9.11
N PHE A 65 18.09 -9.37 8.35
CA PHE A 65 17.95 -9.40 6.90
C PHE A 65 18.97 -10.34 6.30
N ILE A 66 18.51 -11.09 5.30
CA ILE A 66 19.34 -11.93 4.47
C ILE A 66 18.97 -11.64 3.03
N ASP A 67 20.00 -11.62 2.21
CA ASP A 67 19.88 -11.42 0.78
C ASP A 67 20.19 -12.76 0.11
N ASP A 68 19.67 -12.93 -1.09
CA ASP A 68 19.92 -14.11 -1.91
C ASP A 68 20.95 -13.78 -3.00
N GLU A 69 21.86 -14.71 -3.29
CA GLU A 69 22.96 -14.49 -4.23
C GLU A 69 22.49 -14.41 -5.69
N ASP A 70 21.38 -15.06 -6.03
CA ASP A 70 20.82 -15.10 -7.37
C ASP A 70 19.72 -14.05 -7.57
N GLU A 71 18.94 -13.76 -6.53
CA GLU A 71 17.82 -12.82 -6.58
C GLU A 71 18.25 -11.40 -6.20
N GLY A 72 18.94 -11.23 -5.08
CA GLY A 72 19.23 -9.94 -4.46
C GLY A 72 18.50 -9.77 -3.13
N TYR A 73 18.13 -8.54 -2.79
CA TYR A 73 17.66 -8.22 -1.43
C TYR A 73 16.20 -7.75 -1.34
N ALA A 74 15.61 -7.34 -2.47
CA ALA A 74 14.24 -6.85 -2.58
C ALA A 74 13.64 -7.24 -3.93
N CYS A 75 12.30 -7.30 -4.00
CA CYS A 75 11.60 -7.63 -5.24
C CYS A 75 10.31 -6.83 -5.46
N VAL A 76 9.86 -6.81 -6.72
CA VAL A 76 8.61 -6.18 -7.16
C VAL A 76 7.40 -6.88 -6.56
N ASP A 77 7.40 -8.20 -6.47
CA ASP A 77 6.29 -8.95 -5.90
C ASP A 77 5.99 -8.53 -4.44
N ASP A 78 7.00 -8.50 -3.58
CA ASP A 78 6.86 -8.07 -2.19
C ASP A 78 6.51 -6.58 -2.08
N ALA A 79 7.20 -5.73 -2.85
CA ALA A 79 6.95 -4.29 -2.83
C ALA A 79 5.53 -3.93 -3.28
N ALA A 80 5.01 -4.60 -4.32
CA ALA A 80 3.66 -4.38 -4.82
C ALA A 80 2.61 -4.79 -3.79
N ARG A 81 2.77 -5.96 -3.15
CA ARG A 81 1.88 -6.42 -2.09
C ARG A 81 1.89 -5.48 -0.88
N ALA A 82 3.08 -5.03 -0.46
CA ALA A 82 3.23 -4.10 0.64
C ALA A 82 2.63 -2.71 0.31
N ALA A 83 2.78 -2.24 -0.93
CA ALA A 83 2.18 -0.98 -1.36
C ALA A 83 0.66 -1.01 -1.18
N ILE A 84 0.00 -2.05 -1.70
CA ILE A 84 -1.46 -2.22 -1.54
C ILE A 84 -1.83 -2.28 -0.06
N PHE A 85 -1.10 -3.06 0.74
CA PHE A 85 -1.33 -3.12 2.19
C PHE A 85 -1.28 -1.74 2.84
N TYR A 86 -0.23 -0.95 2.58
CA TYR A 86 -0.07 0.37 3.17
C TYR A 86 -1.13 1.36 2.72
N LEU A 87 -1.57 1.28 1.45
CA LEU A 87 -2.66 2.10 0.96
C LEU A 87 -3.98 1.76 1.67
N GLU A 88 -4.30 0.48 1.82
CA GLU A 88 -5.49 0.04 2.55
C GLU A 88 -5.41 0.39 4.05
N TYR A 89 -4.24 0.23 4.65
CA TYR A 89 -4.02 0.60 6.04
C TYR A 89 -4.27 2.10 6.25
N PHE A 90 -3.81 2.95 5.32
CA PHE A 90 -4.16 4.38 5.32
C PHE A 90 -5.66 4.61 5.16
N ARG A 91 -6.33 3.93 4.21
CA ARG A 91 -7.77 4.10 3.96
C ARG A 91 -8.62 3.77 5.21
N VAL A 92 -8.24 2.73 5.95
CA VAL A 92 -8.97 2.28 7.15
C VAL A 92 -8.61 3.11 8.38
N ASN A 93 -7.34 3.45 8.57
CA ASN A 93 -6.85 4.03 9.83
C ASN A 93 -6.51 5.53 9.73
N ASN A 94 -6.60 6.13 8.54
CA ASN A 94 -6.12 7.48 8.23
C ASN A 94 -4.64 7.71 8.61
N ASP A 95 -3.83 6.64 8.55
CA ASP A 95 -2.40 6.67 8.89
C ASP A 95 -1.57 7.24 7.74
N SER A 96 -1.27 8.54 7.82
CA SER A 96 -0.50 9.25 6.80
C SER A 96 0.90 8.67 6.59
N SER A 97 1.49 8.01 7.59
CA SER A 97 2.80 7.36 7.43
C SER A 97 2.73 6.19 6.45
N SER A 98 1.65 5.41 6.48
CA SER A 98 1.41 4.33 5.53
C SER A 98 1.19 4.86 4.11
N LEU A 99 0.52 6.01 3.93
CA LEU A 99 0.38 6.62 2.62
C LEU A 99 1.74 7.06 2.03
N ILE A 100 2.65 7.58 2.85
CA ILE A 100 4.02 7.92 2.42
C ILE A 100 4.76 6.66 1.97
N LYS A 101 4.68 5.57 2.75
CA LYS A 101 5.29 4.27 2.39
C LYS A 101 4.74 3.72 1.07
N TYR A 102 3.42 3.79 0.85
CA TYR A 102 2.80 3.43 -0.42
C TYR A 102 3.45 4.18 -1.59
N TYR A 103 3.57 5.49 -1.47
CA TYR A 103 4.15 6.32 -2.52
C TYR A 103 5.64 6.03 -2.78
N ASN A 104 6.42 5.77 -1.74
CA ASN A 104 7.83 5.40 -1.88
C ASN A 104 7.99 4.02 -2.55
N LEU A 105 7.12 3.06 -2.25
CA LEU A 105 7.09 1.76 -2.94
C LEU A 105 6.62 1.89 -4.40
N VAL A 106 5.68 2.79 -4.71
CA VAL A 106 5.30 3.11 -6.09
C VAL A 106 6.49 3.63 -6.90
N GLU A 107 7.35 4.49 -6.33
CA GLU A 107 8.56 4.94 -7.01
C GLU A 107 9.51 3.79 -7.35
N PHE A 108 9.63 2.81 -6.46
CA PHE A 108 10.39 1.58 -6.72
C PHE A 108 9.76 0.75 -7.83
N LEU A 109 8.44 0.51 -7.81
CA LEU A 109 7.76 -0.20 -8.90
C LEU A 109 8.02 0.48 -10.26
N LEU A 110 7.89 1.81 -10.32
CA LEU A 110 8.17 2.58 -11.54
C LEU A 110 9.65 2.57 -11.95
N TYR A 111 10.58 2.35 -11.01
CA TYR A 111 12.01 2.16 -11.31
C TYR A 111 12.27 0.78 -11.91
N MET A 112 11.55 -0.24 -11.46
CA MET A 112 11.66 -1.62 -11.94
C MET A 112 10.97 -1.86 -13.30
N GLN A 113 10.13 -0.94 -13.75
CA GLN A 113 9.47 -1.01 -15.05
C GLN A 113 10.48 -0.84 -16.19
N SER A 114 10.42 -1.74 -17.16
CA SER A 114 11.21 -1.69 -18.38
C SER A 114 10.47 -0.92 -19.50
N GLU A 115 11.21 -0.60 -20.57
CA GLU A 115 10.66 0.10 -21.74
C GLU A 115 9.50 -0.63 -22.42
N ASN A 116 9.42 -1.96 -22.28
CA ASN A 116 8.32 -2.74 -22.83
C ASN A 116 7.02 -2.69 -21.99
N GLY A 117 7.03 -1.94 -20.87
CA GLY A 117 5.91 -1.78 -19.95
C GLY A 117 5.81 -2.85 -18.85
N PHE A 118 6.54 -3.96 -18.96
CA PHE A 118 6.64 -5.00 -17.94
C PHE A 118 7.80 -4.73 -16.97
N PHE A 119 7.87 -5.50 -15.88
CA PHE A 119 8.73 -5.20 -14.73
C PHE A 119 9.81 -6.27 -14.57
N TYR A 120 11.05 -5.86 -14.31
CA TYR A 120 12.04 -6.76 -13.71
C TYR A 120 11.64 -7.04 -12.27
N ASN A 121 11.96 -8.21 -11.72
CA ASN A 121 11.47 -8.57 -10.39
C ASN A 121 12.42 -8.15 -9.27
N PHE A 122 13.73 -8.38 -9.39
CA PHE A 122 14.65 -8.25 -8.27
C PHE A 122 15.71 -7.15 -8.42
N ILE A 123 16.25 -6.70 -7.29
CA ILE A 123 17.28 -5.65 -7.20
C ILE A 123 18.46 -6.12 -6.34
N TRP A 124 19.67 -5.77 -6.78
CA TRP A 124 20.92 -6.06 -6.10
C TRP A 124 21.20 -5.08 -4.95
N LYS A 125 22.13 -5.43 -4.05
CA LYS A 125 22.52 -4.61 -2.87
C LYS A 125 22.97 -3.19 -3.20
N ASP A 126 23.49 -2.98 -4.41
CA ASP A 126 23.92 -1.67 -4.92
C ASP A 126 22.77 -0.86 -5.55
N ASN A 127 21.53 -1.33 -5.38
CA ASN A 127 20.30 -0.82 -5.96
C ASN A 127 20.25 -0.91 -7.50
N SER A 128 21.08 -1.73 -8.14
CA SER A 128 20.95 -2.00 -9.57
C SER A 128 19.94 -3.13 -9.83
N ILE A 129 19.18 -3.01 -10.92
CA ILE A 129 18.18 -4.01 -11.30
C ILE A 129 18.87 -5.33 -11.67
N ASN A 130 18.43 -6.43 -11.07
CA ASN A 130 18.80 -7.77 -11.50
C ASN A 130 18.08 -8.08 -12.80
N LYS A 131 18.84 -8.21 -13.90
CA LYS A 131 18.32 -8.56 -15.24
C LYS A 131 18.77 -9.95 -15.70
N SER A 132 19.44 -10.70 -14.82
CA SER A 132 20.11 -11.96 -15.14
C SER A 132 19.38 -13.17 -14.57
N PHE A 133 18.64 -13.00 -13.47
CA PHE A 133 17.95 -14.13 -12.86
C PHE A 133 16.70 -14.54 -13.65
N LYS A 134 16.42 -15.83 -13.68
CA LYS A 134 15.35 -16.44 -14.50
C LYS A 134 13.94 -15.92 -14.20
N THR A 135 13.69 -15.47 -12.97
CA THR A 135 12.42 -14.83 -12.56
C THR A 135 12.57 -13.32 -12.36
N SER A 136 13.64 -12.72 -12.89
CA SER A 136 13.85 -11.28 -12.98
C SER A 136 13.88 -10.83 -14.44
N VAL A 137 12.78 -11.04 -15.14
CA VAL A 137 12.64 -10.75 -16.57
C VAL A 137 11.44 -9.84 -16.77
N ALA A 138 11.56 -8.85 -17.66
CA ALA A 138 10.45 -7.94 -17.95
C ALA A 138 9.44 -8.58 -18.90
N GLU A 139 8.57 -9.44 -18.36
CA GLU A 139 7.59 -10.24 -19.11
C GLU A 139 6.20 -10.23 -18.44
N PRO A 140 5.13 -10.69 -19.12
CA PRO A 140 3.76 -10.71 -18.59
C PRO A 140 3.55 -11.83 -17.55
N ASN A 141 4.24 -11.74 -16.42
CA ASN A 141 4.25 -12.74 -15.35
C ASN A 141 3.63 -12.21 -14.04
N TRP A 142 3.54 -13.05 -13.00
CA TRP A 142 2.82 -12.73 -11.77
C TRP A 142 3.32 -11.47 -11.05
N TRP A 143 4.63 -11.19 -11.05
CA TRP A 143 5.17 -9.96 -10.44
C TRP A 143 4.76 -8.72 -11.23
N THR A 144 4.80 -8.76 -12.57
CA THR A 144 4.31 -7.70 -13.45
C THR A 144 2.84 -7.39 -13.17
N TRP A 145 1.99 -8.41 -13.06
CA TRP A 145 0.57 -8.20 -12.80
C TRP A 145 0.30 -7.60 -11.42
N ARG A 146 1.08 -7.98 -10.41
CA ARG A 146 0.98 -7.38 -9.07
C ARG A 146 1.47 -5.93 -9.05
N ALA A 147 2.53 -5.60 -9.79
CA ALA A 147 3.00 -4.23 -9.94
C ALA A 147 1.91 -3.35 -10.56
N LEU A 148 1.34 -3.78 -11.68
CA LEU A 148 0.24 -3.08 -12.35
C LEU A 148 -0.98 -2.91 -11.42
N TRP A 149 -1.33 -3.95 -10.67
CA TRP A 149 -2.40 -3.87 -9.68
C TRP A 149 -2.11 -2.77 -8.64
N ALA A 150 -0.91 -2.76 -8.04
CA ALA A 150 -0.53 -1.75 -7.06
C ALA A 150 -0.53 -0.30 -7.61
N LEU A 151 -0.14 -0.12 -8.88
CA LEU A 151 -0.19 1.18 -9.56
C LEU A 151 -1.64 1.63 -9.83
N MET A 152 -2.54 0.70 -10.14
CA MET A 152 -3.95 0.99 -10.40
C MET A 152 -4.76 1.28 -9.14
N GLU A 153 -4.39 0.73 -7.98
CA GLU A 153 -5.17 0.85 -6.74
C GLU A 153 -5.44 2.29 -6.29
N ASN A 154 -4.52 3.22 -6.57
CA ASN A 154 -4.71 4.64 -6.27
C ASN A 154 -4.90 5.51 -7.53
N TYR A 155 -5.28 4.91 -8.66
CA TYR A 155 -5.31 5.58 -9.96
C TYR A 155 -6.21 6.82 -9.99
N LYS A 156 -7.33 6.84 -9.27
CA LYS A 156 -8.20 8.03 -9.17
C LYS A 156 -7.43 9.26 -8.68
N ASN A 157 -6.52 9.08 -7.72
CA ASN A 157 -5.71 10.17 -7.19
C ASN A 157 -4.58 10.56 -8.18
N PHE A 158 -3.92 9.58 -8.79
CA PHE A 158 -2.90 9.85 -9.82
C PHE A 158 -3.48 10.55 -11.06
N LYS A 159 -4.70 10.18 -11.48
CA LYS A 159 -5.41 10.78 -12.60
C LYS A 159 -5.61 12.29 -12.42
N ASN A 160 -5.86 12.73 -11.19
CA ASN A 160 -6.17 14.11 -10.85
C ASN A 160 -4.93 14.94 -10.49
N SER A 161 -3.75 14.32 -10.42
CA SER A 161 -2.49 15.00 -10.12
C SER A 161 -1.58 15.07 -11.35
N ASN A 162 -0.77 16.13 -11.38
CA ASN A 162 0.25 16.38 -12.41
C ASN A 162 1.67 16.36 -11.83
N ASP A 163 1.85 15.88 -10.60
CA ASP A 163 3.19 15.63 -10.08
C ASP A 163 3.92 14.57 -10.91
N ASN A 164 5.25 14.57 -10.82
CA ASN A 164 6.11 13.71 -11.64
C ASN A 164 5.77 12.21 -11.50
N ARG A 165 5.43 11.73 -10.29
CA ARG A 165 5.06 10.33 -10.05
C ARG A 165 3.75 10.01 -10.74
N SER A 166 2.75 10.85 -10.54
CA SER A 166 1.42 10.70 -11.14
C SER A 166 1.49 10.65 -12.67
N VAL A 167 2.34 11.47 -13.29
CA VAL A 167 2.58 11.41 -14.74
C VAL A 167 3.15 10.06 -15.16
N ARG A 168 4.18 9.57 -14.47
CA ARG A 168 4.80 8.27 -14.77
C ARG A 168 3.83 7.11 -14.57
N VAL A 169 3.04 7.10 -13.49
CA VAL A 169 2.00 6.08 -13.27
C VAL A 169 0.99 6.05 -14.42
N LYS A 170 0.52 7.22 -14.87
CA LYS A 170 -0.41 7.31 -16.01
C LYS A 170 0.18 6.83 -17.34
N GLN A 171 1.50 6.85 -17.48
CA GLN A 171 2.20 6.31 -18.66
C GLN A 171 2.47 4.80 -18.54
N SER A 172 2.39 4.26 -17.33
CA SER A 172 2.70 2.86 -17.01
C SER A 172 1.50 1.91 -17.18
N ILE A 173 0.28 2.48 -17.19
CA ILE A 173 -1.01 1.78 -17.23
C ILE A 173 -1.70 2.14 -18.55
#